data_AF-A0A392NE49-F1
#
_entry.id   AF-A0A392NE49-F1
#
_cell.length_a   1.000
_cell.length_b   1.000
_cell.length_c   1.000
_cell.angle_alpha   90.00
_cell.angle_beta   90.00
_cell.angle_gamma   90.00
#
_symmetry.space_group_name_H-M   'P 1'
#
loop_
_entity.id
_entity.type
_entity.pdbx_description
1 polymer ?
#
loop_
_entity_poly.entity_id
_entity_poly.type
_entity_poly.pdbx_seq_one_letter_code
_entity_poly.pdbx_strand_id
1 'polypeptide(L)'
;MKLKEHLEIMIQIGDSQRKIGEVLKVKPLAALAMIDEGELDWKIVAISLDDPKASLVNDVDDVEKHFPGTLTAIRDWFRDYKIPDGKPANRFGLGNQAVNK
;
A
#
# COMPACT_ATOMS: atom_id res chain seq x y z
N MET A 1 23.76 8.68 -8.32
CA MET A 1 22.29 8.47 -8.33
C MET A 1 22.08 6.96 -8.34
N LYS A 2 21.69 6.35 -7.20
CA LYS A 2 21.37 4.92 -7.16
C LYS A 2 19.93 4.75 -7.65
N LEU A 3 19.74 4.13 -8.81
CA LEU A 3 18.44 3.61 -9.20
C LEU A 3 18.13 2.44 -8.27
N LYS A 4 17.12 2.58 -7.41
CA LYS A 4 16.50 1.42 -6.74
C LYS A 4 15.54 0.80 -7.73
N GLU A 5 15.88 -0.38 -8.25
CA GLU A 5 15.12 -1.07 -9.31
C GLU A 5 14.02 -2.01 -8.78
N HIS A 6 13.62 -1.87 -7.52
CA HIS A 6 12.63 -2.75 -6.90
C HIS A 6 11.49 -1.95 -6.29
N LEU A 7 10.27 -2.37 -6.58
CA LEU A 7 9.08 -1.99 -5.81
C LEU A 7 9.34 -2.33 -4.34
N GLU A 8 9.42 -1.31 -3.49
CA GLU A 8 10.01 -1.48 -2.16
C GLU A 8 9.06 -2.18 -1.21
N ILE A 9 7.75 -1.90 -1.28
CA ILE A 9 6.76 -2.49 -0.37
C ILE A 9 5.42 -2.71 -1.06
N MET A 10 4.92 -3.95 -1.00
CA MET A 10 3.56 -4.33 -1.34
C MET A 10 2.78 -4.63 -0.06
N ILE A 11 1.56 -4.10 0.03
CA ILE A 11 0.64 -4.28 1.14
C ILE A 11 -0.49 -5.19 0.66
N GLN A 12 -0.61 -6.37 1.25
CA GLN A 12 -1.70 -7.29 0.98
C GLN A 12 -2.85 -7.01 1.96
N ILE A 13 -4.07 -6.82 1.44
CA ILE A 13 -5.25 -6.39 2.24
C ILE A 13 -6.30 -7.49 2.45
N GLY A 14 -5.97 -8.75 2.16
CA GLY A 14 -6.93 -9.85 2.31
C GLY A 14 -7.05 -10.31 3.76
N ASP A 15 -8.12 -11.04 4.06
CA ASP A 15 -8.51 -11.35 5.44
C ASP A 15 -7.59 -12.39 6.11
N SER A 16 -6.88 -13.21 5.33
CA SER A 16 -6.02 -14.29 5.82
C SER A 16 -4.60 -13.82 6.14
N GLN A 17 -4.15 -14.06 7.39
CA GLN A 17 -2.75 -13.88 7.78
C GLN A 17 -1.82 -14.79 6.97
N ARG A 18 -0.72 -14.21 6.46
CA ARG A 18 0.25 -14.89 5.59
C ARG A 18 1.50 -15.30 6.36
N LYS A 19 2.20 -16.31 5.84
CA LYS A 19 3.45 -16.81 6.44
C LYS A 19 4.65 -16.04 5.91
N ILE A 20 5.65 -15.85 6.76
CA ILE A 20 6.94 -15.30 6.33
C ILE A 20 7.54 -16.21 5.27
N GLY A 21 7.95 -15.63 4.14
CA GLY A 21 8.50 -16.36 2.99
C GLY A 21 7.45 -16.99 2.06
N GLU A 22 6.15 -16.78 2.31
CA GLU A 22 5.08 -17.23 1.41
C GLU A 22 5.11 -16.44 0.09
N VAL A 23 4.99 -17.15 -1.03
CA VAL A 23 4.90 -16.56 -2.37
C VAL A 23 3.45 -16.60 -2.82
N LEU A 24 2.87 -15.42 -3.08
CA LEU A 24 1.47 -15.26 -3.43
C LEU A 24 1.30 -14.74 -4.84
N LYS A 25 0.27 -15.25 -5.54
CA LYS A 25 -0.28 -14.56 -6.70
C LYS A 25 -1.22 -13.47 -6.21
N VAL A 26 -1.01 -12.27 -6.70
CA VAL A 26 -1.72 -11.06 -6.25
C VAL A 26 -2.21 -10.23 -7.41
N LYS A 27 -3.23 -9.42 -7.14
CA LYS A 27 -3.74 -8.39 -8.04
C LYS A 27 -3.45 -7.01 -7.44
N PRO A 28 -2.66 -6.15 -8.11
CA PRO A 28 -2.50 -4.74 -7.73
C PRO A 28 -3.83 -3.99 -7.86
N LEU A 29 -4.10 -3.12 -6.90
CA LEU A 29 -5.37 -2.37 -6.78
C LEU A 29 -5.14 -0.86 -6.70
N ALA A 30 -4.10 -0.44 -5.98
CA ALA A 30 -3.81 0.98 -5.78
C ALA A 30 -2.31 1.23 -5.56
N ALA A 31 -1.89 2.47 -5.72
CA ALA A 31 -0.54 2.93 -5.37
C ALA A 31 -0.60 4.22 -4.52
N LEU A 32 0.28 4.32 -3.53
CA LEU A 32 0.53 5.55 -2.77
C LEU A 32 1.95 6.05 -3.06
N ALA A 33 2.06 7.33 -3.44
CA ALA A 33 3.33 8.00 -3.70
C ALA A 33 3.90 8.57 -2.40
N MET A 34 4.51 7.74 -1.55
CA MET A 34 5.13 8.23 -0.32
C MET A 34 6.44 8.96 -0.65
N ILE A 35 6.72 10.05 0.06
CA ILE A 35 7.98 10.77 0.01
C ILE A 35 8.70 10.50 1.32
N ASP A 36 9.69 9.61 1.27
CA ASP A 36 10.48 9.20 2.42
C ASP A 36 11.86 9.85 2.36
N GLU A 37 12.17 10.71 3.33
CA GLU A 37 13.48 11.37 3.44
C GLU A 37 13.97 12.06 2.14
N GLY A 38 13.03 12.52 1.31
CA GLY A 38 13.29 13.21 0.04
C GLY A 38 13.29 12.30 -1.20
N GLU A 39 13.11 10.99 -1.02
CA GLU A 39 13.01 10.02 -2.10
C GLU A 39 11.55 9.58 -2.33
N LEU A 40 11.19 9.29 -3.58
CA LEU A 40 9.89 8.72 -3.92
C LEU A 40 9.92 7.22 -3.64
N ASP A 41 9.04 6.77 -2.76
CA ASP A 41 8.90 5.40 -2.31
C ASP A 41 7.45 4.94 -2.52
N TRP A 42 7.24 4.10 -3.54
CA TRP A 42 5.91 3.65 -3.91
C TRP A 42 5.42 2.52 -3.01
N LYS A 43 4.21 2.68 -2.47
CA LYS A 43 3.50 1.63 -1.73
C LYS A 43 2.39 1.07 -2.59
N ILE A 44 2.53 -0.17 -3.03
CA ILE A 44 1.50 -0.84 -3.83
C ILE A 44 0.56 -1.59 -2.91
N VAL A 45 -0.73 -1.34 -3.03
CA VAL A 45 -1.78 -2.09 -2.34
C VAL A 45 -2.31 -3.16 -3.29
N ALA A 46 -2.36 -4.39 -2.82
CA ALA A 46 -2.77 -5.55 -3.61
C ALA A 46 -3.63 -6.51 -2.78
N ILE A 47 -4.35 -7.39 -3.46
CA ILE A 47 -5.09 -8.48 -2.83
C ILE A 47 -4.59 -9.82 -3.37
N SER A 48 -4.59 -10.85 -2.53
CA SER A 48 -4.27 -12.21 -2.97
C SER A 48 -5.37 -12.72 -3.90
N LEU A 49 -5.02 -13.44 -4.97
CA LEU A 49 -6.02 -14.03 -5.86
C LEU A 49 -6.87 -15.13 -5.19
N ASP A 50 -6.38 -15.71 -4.09
CA ASP A 50 -7.10 -16.74 -3.33
C ASP A 50 -8.03 -16.13 -2.27
N ASP A 51 -8.07 -14.80 -2.14
CA ASP A 51 -8.99 -14.13 -1.23
C ASP A 51 -10.43 -14.22 -1.76
N PRO A 52 -11.43 -14.53 -0.92
CA PRO A 52 -12.84 -14.60 -1.35
C PRO A 52 -13.37 -13.30 -1.96
N LYS A 53 -12.81 -12.15 -1.58
CA LYS A 53 -13.18 -10.82 -2.11
C LYS A 53 -12.34 -10.42 -3.31
N ALA A 54 -11.36 -11.22 -3.74
CA ALA A 54 -10.48 -10.88 -4.84
C ALA A 54 -11.23 -10.55 -6.13
N SER A 55 -12.32 -11.27 -6.44
CA SER A 55 -13.15 -11.00 -7.63
C SER A 55 -13.97 -9.71 -7.51
N LEU A 56 -14.27 -9.27 -6.29
CA LEU A 56 -15.08 -8.09 -6.01
C LEU A 56 -14.29 -6.79 -6.07
N VAL A 57 -12.96 -6.85 -6.02
CA VAL A 57 -12.12 -5.66 -5.88
C VAL A 57 -11.14 -5.54 -7.03
N ASN A 58 -11.27 -4.49 -7.85
CA ASN A 58 -10.49 -4.33 -9.07
C ASN A 58 -9.78 -2.98 -9.19
N ASP A 59 -10.16 -1.99 -8.40
CA ASP A 59 -9.59 -0.64 -8.36
C ASP A 59 -9.70 -0.03 -6.95
N VAL A 60 -9.29 1.24 -6.83
CA VAL A 60 -9.33 2.04 -5.59
C VAL A 60 -10.74 2.16 -5.01
N ASP A 61 -11.74 2.37 -5.85
CA ASP A 61 -13.12 2.59 -5.41
C ASP A 61 -13.72 1.31 -4.84
N ASP A 62 -13.43 0.16 -5.49
CA ASP A 62 -13.81 -1.14 -4.95
C ASP A 62 -13.12 -1.43 -3.62
N VAL A 63 -11.87 -1.00 -3.44
CA VAL A 63 -11.16 -1.16 -2.15
C VAL A 63 -11.92 -0.41 -1.06
N GLU A 64 -12.27 0.85 -1.26
CA GLU A 64 -12.99 1.62 -0.26
C GLU A 64 -14.40 1.05 -0.01
N LYS A 65 -15.06 0.52 -1.04
CA LYS A 65 -16.37 -0.11 -0.93
C LYS A 65 -16.35 -1.41 -0.11
N HIS A 66 -15.35 -2.27 -0.33
CA HIS A 66 -15.29 -3.62 0.26
C HIS A 66 -14.37 -3.72 1.49
N PHE A 67 -13.49 -2.73 1.67
CA PHE A 67 -12.52 -2.59 2.75
C PHE A 67 -12.47 -1.12 3.24
N PRO A 68 -13.60 -0.56 3.73
CA PRO A 68 -13.72 0.86 4.03
C PRO A 68 -12.67 1.37 5.02
N GLY A 69 -12.08 2.51 4.70
CA GLY A 69 -11.02 3.15 5.48
C GLY A 69 -9.62 2.53 5.34
N THR A 70 -9.47 1.41 4.65
CA THR A 70 -8.20 0.66 4.59
C THR A 70 -7.08 1.48 3.94
N LEU A 71 -7.35 2.16 2.82
CA LEU A 71 -6.35 2.99 2.14
C LEU A 71 -5.92 4.18 3.00
N THR A 72 -6.86 4.76 3.75
CA THR A 72 -6.59 5.83 4.71
C THR A 72 -5.72 5.33 5.86
N ALA A 73 -6.05 4.17 6.43
CA ALA A 73 -5.28 3.55 7.50
C ALA A 73 -3.84 3.22 7.06
N ILE A 74 -3.66 2.66 5.85
CA ILE A 74 -2.34 2.38 5.29
C ILE A 74 -1.53 3.68 5.13
N ARG A 75 -2.14 4.71 4.53
CA ARG A 75 -1.49 6.01 4.36
C ARG A 75 -1.06 6.60 5.70
N ASP A 76 -1.95 6.61 6.68
CA ASP A 76 -1.69 7.20 8.00
C ASP A 76 -0.64 6.41 8.78
N TRP A 77 -0.61 5.08 8.64
CA TRP A 77 0.47 4.26 9.18
C TRP A 77 1.82 4.65 8.59
N PHE A 78 1.92 4.72 7.26
CA PHE A 78 3.16 5.10 6.58
C PHE A 78 3.56 6.57 6.81
N ARG A 79 2.59 7.44 7.09
CA ARG A 79 2.83 8.82 7.53
C ARG A 79 3.57 8.84 8.86
N ASP A 80 3.12 8.06 9.84
CA ASP A 80 3.48 8.24 11.23
C ASP A 80 4.49 7.21 11.78
N TYR A 81 4.76 6.10 11.08
CA TYR A 81 5.49 4.96 11.67
C TYR A 81 6.91 5.28 12.15
N LYS A 82 7.56 6.33 11.63
CA LYS A 82 8.91 6.76 12.04
C LYS A 82 8.90 7.85 13.11
N ILE A 83 7.72 8.38 13.50
CA ILE A 83 7.61 9.39 14.56
C ILE A 83 8.17 8.89 15.90
N PRO A 84 7.90 7.65 16.34
CA PRO A 84 8.49 7.10 17.56
C PRO A 84 10.03 7.05 17.54
N ASP A 85 10.63 6.96 16.33
CA ASP A 85 12.09 6.98 16.14
C ASP A 85 12.67 8.42 16.10
N GLY A 86 11.84 9.43 16.38
CA GLY A 86 12.23 10.84 16.37
C GLY A 86 12.30 11.48 14.97
N LYS A 87 11.81 10.79 13.93
CA LYS A 87 11.76 11.32 12.56
C LYS A 87 10.44 12.07 12.31
N PRO A 88 10.41 13.04 11.38
CA PRO A 88 9.17 13.72 11.02
C PRO A 88 8.20 12.76 10.31
N ALA A 89 6.92 13.14 10.28
CA ALA A 89 5.90 12.45 9.49
C ALA A 89 6.28 12.45 7.99
N ASN A 90 6.09 11.31 7.33
CA ASN A 90 6.26 11.20 5.87
C ASN A 90 5.18 12.00 5.15
N ARG A 91 5.50 12.44 3.92
CA ARG A 91 4.56 13.15 3.05
C ARG A 91 4.13 12.24 1.91
N PHE A 92 3.06 12.62 1.22
CA PHE A 92 2.61 11.91 0.03
C PHE A 92 2.48 12.88 -1.14
N GLY A 93 2.79 12.39 -2.34
CA GLY A 93 2.48 13.06 -3.60
C GLY A 93 1.00 12.91 -3.97
N LEU A 94 0.64 13.37 -5.17
CA LEU A 94 -0.66 13.11 -5.80
C LEU A 94 -1.87 13.46 -4.90
N GLY A 95 -1.78 14.57 -4.17
CA GLY A 95 -2.86 15.05 -3.30
C GLY A 95 -3.12 14.17 -2.08
N ASN A 96 -2.15 13.36 -1.63
CA ASN A 96 -2.29 12.41 -0.53
C ASN A 96 -3.35 11.33 -0.76
N GLN A 97 -3.65 11.02 -2.03
CA GLN A 97 -4.63 10.03 -2.44
C GLN A 97 -3.97 8.80 -3.03
N ALA A 98 -4.60 7.65 -2.83
CA ALA A 98 -4.26 6.44 -3.55
C ALA A 98 -4.69 6.60 -5.01
N VAL A 99 -3.82 6.23 -5.94
CA VAL A 99 -4.14 6.23 -7.38
C VAL A 99 -4.44 4.83 -7.88
N ASN A 100 -5.25 4.77 -8.93
CA ASN A 100 -5.65 3.51 -9.55
C ASN A 100 -4.46 2.82 -10.24
N LYS A 101 -4.58 1.50 -10.41
CA LYS A 101 -3.61 0.66 -11.14
C LYS A 101 -3.45 1.08 -12.59
#